data_AF-A0A1B4PX37-F1
#
_entry.id   AF-A0A1B4PX37-F1
#
_cell.length_a   1.000
_cell.length_b   1.000
_cell.length_c   1.000
_cell.angle_alpha   90.00
_cell.angle_beta   90.00
_cell.angle_gamma   90.00
#
_symmetry.space_group_name_H-M   'P 1'
#
loop_
_entity.id
_entity.type
_entity.pdbx_description
1 polymer ?
#
loop_
_entity_poly.entity_id
_entity_poly.type
_entity_poly.pdbx_seq_one_letter_code
_entity_poly.pdbx_strand_id
1 'polypeptide(L)'
;MPVANNVLAIRRALELAGVTFTAGGVDYGFQWTFITEAGISSMHMGFGPESAATLREFMAIFGSGEAAATNAVKLNMVQCATSELKSKLSSYVDSFGKSAPHLYRLQKLVNGLRDAEFFLVVPVPLASTSEQYQLEQLVYQLNHPDERSFAAEHKRLFGDLLAAYDMVAPRTDKRVDIGNARKSDRTCRFCGRTKATGATFSDEAHAIPAALGNQFLKLSDECDTCNHFFGEEIEPTLIELLNVQRVFLGTESRGSKPTIKFANGQMLNDGKQMIVISEKISEEASGVLTAQLGEGKRIVPVNFYKALCKIALSVIPEAELPALEKTARWLRFGEPGGVRLPKVAAAIVPLPPEPSAQIVLYVRREDTSKLPHVVCEFRLGCYIYVYALPFSARDAWDLIGFFEDDTFKETFRHYASVPSWVHQDYSNDKEITVVQNIKMVPRTRD
;
A
#
# COMPACT_ATOMS: atom_id res chain seq x y z
N MET A 1 -19.26 39.78 10.47
CA MET A 1 -19.00 38.59 9.64
C MET A 1 -18.64 37.40 10.53
N PRO A 2 -19.57 36.45 10.77
CA PRO A 2 -19.12 35.09 11.10
C PRO A 2 -20.02 33.95 10.56
N VAL A 3 -21.05 34.21 9.74
CA VAL A 3 -21.98 33.14 9.32
C VAL A 3 -21.43 32.27 8.18
N ALA A 4 -20.71 32.86 7.22
CA ALA A 4 -20.21 32.12 6.05
C ALA A 4 -19.12 31.07 6.38
N ASN A 5 -18.23 31.36 7.34
CA ASN A 5 -17.18 30.41 7.75
C ASN A 5 -17.76 29.20 8.50
N ASN A 6 -18.83 29.40 9.29
CA ASN A 6 -19.52 28.29 9.96
C ASN A 6 -20.29 27.41 8.96
N VAL A 7 -20.91 28.00 7.95
CA VAL A 7 -21.64 27.23 6.93
C VAL A 7 -20.71 26.33 6.11
N LEU A 8 -19.52 26.81 5.75
CA LEU A 8 -18.54 25.99 5.02
C LEU A 8 -17.95 24.87 5.89
N ALA A 9 -17.73 25.12 7.17
CA ALA A 9 -17.25 24.12 8.13
C ALA A 9 -18.32 23.07 8.44
N ILE A 10 -19.58 23.47 8.61
CA ILE A 10 -20.73 22.58 8.79
C ILE A 10 -20.94 21.74 7.53
N ARG A 11 -20.87 22.38 6.34
CA ARG A 11 -20.95 21.67 5.07
C ARG A 11 -19.82 20.65 4.93
N ARG A 12 -18.58 21.02 5.23
CA ARG A 12 -17.45 20.06 5.23
C ARG A 12 -17.64 18.92 6.23
N ALA A 13 -18.13 19.20 7.43
CA ALA A 13 -18.40 18.18 8.44
C ALA A 13 -19.51 17.21 7.98
N LEU A 14 -20.54 17.73 7.33
CA LEU A 14 -21.62 16.95 6.73
C LEU A 14 -21.13 16.17 5.51
N GLU A 15 -20.32 16.76 4.63
CA GLU A 15 -19.68 16.10 3.49
C GLU A 15 -18.70 14.98 3.95
N LEU A 16 -17.95 15.20 5.04
CA LEU A 16 -17.14 14.17 5.69
C LEU A 16 -17.99 13.04 6.30
N ALA A 17 -19.23 13.35 6.71
CA ALA A 17 -20.22 12.38 7.15
C ALA A 17 -21.03 11.75 5.99
N GLY A 18 -20.65 12.01 4.73
CA GLY A 18 -21.26 11.43 3.53
C GLY A 18 -22.42 12.24 2.91
N VAL A 19 -22.71 13.43 3.43
CA VAL A 19 -23.81 14.29 2.94
C VAL A 19 -23.35 15.11 1.74
N THR A 20 -24.02 14.94 0.59
CA THR A 20 -23.68 15.66 -0.64
C THR A 20 -24.70 16.77 -0.89
N PHE A 21 -24.22 17.99 -1.11
CA PHE A 21 -25.10 19.15 -1.37
C PHE A 21 -25.21 19.41 -2.87
N THR A 22 -26.40 19.26 -3.43
CA THR A 22 -26.68 19.57 -4.85
C THR A 22 -27.51 20.85 -4.96
N ALA A 23 -27.59 21.43 -6.16
CA ALA A 23 -28.35 22.66 -6.41
C ALA A 23 -29.87 22.54 -6.11
N GLY A 24 -30.37 21.32 -5.87
CA GLY A 24 -31.77 21.02 -5.56
C GLY A 24 -32.05 20.48 -4.14
N GLY A 25 -31.04 20.32 -3.27
CA GLY A 25 -31.25 19.80 -1.91
C GLY A 25 -30.07 19.01 -1.34
N VAL A 26 -30.34 18.33 -0.23
CA VAL A 26 -29.38 17.47 0.50
C VAL A 26 -29.57 16.02 0.06
N ASP A 27 -28.54 15.43 -0.55
CA ASP A 27 -28.47 13.98 -0.78
C ASP A 27 -27.69 13.33 0.37
N TYR A 28 -28.26 12.29 0.97
CA TYR A 28 -27.58 11.48 1.99
C TYR A 28 -26.84 10.35 1.31
N GLY A 29 -25.51 10.38 1.34
CA GLY A 29 -24.65 9.30 0.88
C GLY A 29 -24.25 8.39 2.04
N PHE A 30 -24.50 7.09 1.92
CA PHE A 30 -23.95 6.09 2.84
C PHE A 30 -22.95 5.20 2.09
N GLN A 31 -21.79 4.97 2.70
CA GLN A 31 -20.88 3.94 2.24
C GLN A 31 -21.28 2.61 2.87
N TRP A 32 -21.47 1.60 2.03
CA TRP A 32 -21.68 0.22 2.42
C TRP A 32 -20.41 -0.57 2.15
N THR A 33 -19.97 -1.32 3.15
CA THR A 33 -18.80 -2.19 3.08
C THR A 33 -19.27 -3.63 3.10
N PHE A 34 -18.85 -4.40 2.10
CA PHE A 34 -19.13 -5.82 1.94
C PHE A 34 -17.84 -6.59 2.15
N ILE A 35 -17.85 -7.58 3.03
CA ILE A 35 -16.67 -8.39 3.36
C ILE A 35 -17.00 -9.84 3.05
N THR A 36 -16.21 -10.43 2.16
CA THR A 36 -16.31 -11.84 1.74
C THR A 36 -14.94 -12.50 1.91
N GLU A 37 -14.84 -13.82 1.73
CA GLU A 37 -13.53 -14.50 1.74
C GLU A 37 -12.61 -14.05 0.61
N ALA A 38 -13.20 -13.59 -0.50
CA ALA A 38 -12.46 -13.04 -1.63
C ALA A 38 -11.97 -11.60 -1.40
N GLY A 39 -12.38 -10.96 -0.30
CA GLY A 39 -11.92 -9.64 0.13
C GLY A 39 -13.04 -8.62 0.32
N ILE A 40 -12.64 -7.35 0.37
CA ILE A 40 -13.51 -6.24 0.76
C ILE A 40 -13.87 -5.39 -0.44
N SER A 41 -15.16 -5.05 -0.54
CA SER A 41 -15.70 -4.12 -1.53
C SER A 41 -16.53 -3.05 -0.85
N SER A 42 -16.36 -1.79 -1.28
CA SER A 42 -17.20 -0.69 -0.81
C SER A 42 -18.07 -0.12 -1.92
N MET A 43 -19.24 0.37 -1.55
CA MET A 43 -20.20 0.97 -2.45
C MET A 43 -20.78 2.23 -1.81
N HIS A 44 -20.71 3.35 -2.51
CA HIS A 44 -21.37 4.57 -2.10
C HIS A 44 -22.76 4.64 -2.72
N MET A 45 -23.78 4.85 -1.89
CA MET A 45 -25.16 5.02 -2.33
C MET A 45 -25.67 6.37 -1.87
N GLY A 46 -26.05 7.23 -2.82
CA GLY A 46 -26.71 8.51 -2.55
C GLY A 46 -28.22 8.35 -2.63
N PHE A 47 -28.93 8.90 -1.65
CA PHE A 47 -30.39 8.94 -1.60
C PHE A 47 -30.88 10.37 -1.37
N GLY A 48 -31.82 10.81 -2.22
CA GLY A 48 -32.53 12.05 -2.01
C GLY A 48 -33.74 11.88 -1.06
N PRO A 49 -34.38 12.97 -0.62
CA PRO A 49 -35.55 12.92 0.28
C PRO A 49 -36.72 12.10 -0.26
N GLU A 50 -36.90 12.05 -1.59
CA GLU A 50 -37.95 11.28 -2.25
C GLU A 50 -37.64 9.77 -2.34
N SER A 51 -36.39 9.36 -2.05
CA SER A 51 -35.90 7.98 -2.22
C SER A 51 -36.02 7.12 -0.94
N ALA A 52 -36.73 7.60 0.09
CA ALA A 52 -36.84 6.91 1.37
C ALA A 52 -37.49 5.51 1.27
N ALA A 53 -38.44 5.32 0.35
CA ALA A 53 -39.06 4.01 0.09
C ALA A 53 -38.04 3.02 -0.51
N THR A 54 -37.28 3.48 -1.51
CA THR A 54 -36.22 2.70 -2.17
C THR A 54 -35.11 2.28 -1.20
N LEU A 55 -34.68 3.18 -0.30
CA LEU A 55 -33.71 2.84 0.73
C LEU A 55 -34.24 1.77 1.71
N ARG A 56 -35.52 1.84 2.09
CA ARG A 56 -36.14 0.80 2.94
C ARG A 56 -36.17 -0.55 2.24
N GLU A 57 -36.55 -0.59 0.97
CA GLU A 57 -36.53 -1.83 0.18
C GLU A 57 -35.12 -2.42 0.11
N PHE A 58 -34.10 -1.58 -0.09
CA PHE A 58 -32.71 -2.03 -0.07
C PHE A 58 -32.30 -2.60 1.29
N MET A 59 -32.56 -1.87 2.37
CA MET A 59 -32.21 -2.31 3.73
C MET A 59 -32.95 -3.60 4.11
N ALA A 60 -34.17 -3.82 3.61
CA ALA A 60 -34.94 -5.03 3.84
C ALA A 60 -34.33 -6.28 3.19
N ILE A 61 -33.47 -6.16 2.17
CA ILE A 61 -32.75 -7.29 1.58
C ILE A 61 -31.79 -7.91 2.61
N PHE A 62 -31.15 -7.06 3.42
CA PHE A 62 -30.11 -7.45 4.39
C PHE A 62 -30.59 -7.37 5.85
N GLY A 63 -31.86 -7.05 6.08
CA GLY A 63 -32.43 -6.82 7.40
C GLY A 63 -33.39 -7.92 7.85
N SER A 64 -33.82 -7.83 9.12
CA SER A 64 -34.98 -8.57 9.63
C SER A 64 -35.93 -7.62 10.34
N GLY A 65 -37.22 -7.66 10.00
CA GLY A 65 -38.25 -6.85 10.67
C GLY A 65 -39.58 -6.76 9.92
N GLU A 66 -40.67 -6.94 10.66
CA GLU A 66 -42.05 -6.75 10.21
C GLU A 66 -42.40 -5.26 10.06
N ALA A 67 -43.20 -4.96 9.04
CA ALA A 67 -43.58 -3.62 8.62
C ALA A 67 -44.63 -2.91 9.52
N ALA A 68 -44.67 -3.16 10.84
CA ALA A 68 -45.72 -2.60 11.69
C ALA A 68 -45.18 -1.93 12.96
N ALA A 69 -45.50 -0.64 13.10
CA ALA A 69 -45.41 0.25 14.27
C ALA A 69 -44.15 1.11 14.46
N THR A 70 -42.96 0.72 13.97
CA THR A 70 -41.77 1.58 14.09
C THR A 70 -41.08 1.72 12.74
N ASN A 71 -40.87 2.94 12.25
CA ASN A 71 -40.12 3.25 11.01
C ASN A 71 -38.64 2.81 11.03
N ALA A 72 -38.26 1.81 11.82
CA ALA A 72 -36.91 1.33 12.03
C ALA A 72 -36.68 0.04 11.23
N VAL A 73 -35.65 0.02 10.38
CA VAL A 73 -35.16 -1.20 9.72
C VAL A 73 -33.92 -1.67 10.47
N LYS A 74 -33.94 -2.92 10.97
CA LYS A 74 -32.78 -3.55 11.59
C LYS A 74 -31.96 -4.27 10.52
N LEU A 75 -30.74 -3.79 10.29
CA LEU A 75 -29.77 -4.47 9.43
C LEU A 75 -29.10 -5.60 10.19
N ASN A 76 -28.97 -6.76 9.56
CA ASN A 76 -28.13 -7.84 10.06
C ASN A 76 -26.76 -7.70 9.40
N MET A 77 -25.71 -7.64 10.21
CA MET A 77 -24.35 -7.55 9.67
C MET A 77 -23.97 -8.85 8.96
N VAL A 78 -24.27 -9.99 9.56
CA VAL A 78 -23.99 -11.31 9.01
C VAL A 78 -25.09 -11.69 8.01
N GLN A 79 -24.68 -12.01 6.79
CA GLN A 79 -25.54 -12.46 5.70
C GLN A 79 -25.11 -13.84 5.22
N CYS A 80 -26.03 -14.58 4.63
CA CYS A 80 -25.78 -15.87 4.01
C CYS A 80 -26.29 -15.82 2.57
N ALA A 81 -25.47 -16.23 1.61
CA ALA A 81 -25.74 -16.14 0.18
C ALA A 81 -26.75 -17.21 -0.31
N THR A 82 -27.95 -17.20 0.25
CA THR A 82 -29.03 -18.12 -0.10
C THR A 82 -29.66 -17.78 -1.45
N SER A 83 -30.33 -18.75 -2.06
CA SER A 83 -31.13 -18.55 -3.27
C SER A 83 -32.22 -17.47 -3.09
N GLU A 84 -32.81 -17.38 -1.89
CA GLU A 84 -33.81 -16.35 -1.56
C GLU A 84 -33.19 -14.95 -1.54
N LEU A 85 -32.04 -14.77 -0.89
CA LEU A 85 -31.34 -13.48 -0.83
C LEU A 85 -30.92 -13.04 -2.23
N LYS A 86 -30.34 -13.95 -3.03
CA LYS A 86 -29.93 -13.67 -4.41
C LYS A 86 -31.13 -13.26 -5.28
N SER A 87 -32.28 -13.91 -5.10
CA SER A 87 -33.52 -13.56 -5.81
C SER A 87 -34.04 -12.17 -5.42
N LYS A 88 -34.13 -11.85 -4.11
CA LYS A 88 -34.52 -10.52 -3.62
C LYS A 88 -33.63 -9.41 -4.17
N LEU A 89 -32.32 -9.63 -4.16
CA LEU A 89 -31.36 -8.68 -4.72
C LEU A 89 -31.55 -8.50 -6.23
N SER A 90 -31.80 -9.59 -6.96
CA SER A 90 -32.05 -9.51 -8.41
C SER A 90 -33.29 -8.66 -8.71
N SER A 91 -34.41 -8.89 -8.03
CA SER A 91 -35.64 -8.12 -8.23
C SER A 91 -35.46 -6.63 -7.91
N TYR A 92 -34.67 -6.31 -6.88
CA TYR A 92 -34.32 -4.93 -6.55
C TYR A 92 -33.46 -4.29 -7.65
N VAL A 93 -32.44 -5.00 -8.14
CA VAL A 93 -31.55 -4.52 -9.20
C VAL A 93 -32.29 -4.36 -10.53
N ASP A 94 -33.26 -5.22 -10.84
CA ASP A 94 -34.10 -5.09 -12.04
C ASP A 94 -34.93 -3.80 -12.00
N SER A 95 -35.37 -3.41 -10.81
CA SER A 95 -36.20 -2.22 -10.57
C SER A 95 -35.38 -0.92 -10.56
N PHE A 96 -34.17 -0.93 -9.98
CA PHE A 96 -33.40 0.29 -9.70
C PHE A 96 -32.01 0.35 -10.37
N GLY A 97 -31.53 -0.73 -10.99
CA GLY A 97 -30.17 -0.80 -11.55
C GLY A 97 -29.90 0.19 -12.67
N LYS A 98 -30.92 0.56 -13.46
CA LYS A 98 -30.79 1.56 -14.53
C LYS A 98 -30.50 2.95 -14.00
N SER A 99 -31.14 3.36 -12.91
CA SER A 99 -30.90 4.66 -12.26
C SER A 99 -29.69 4.64 -11.32
N ALA A 100 -29.31 3.46 -10.83
CA ALA A 100 -28.18 3.26 -9.93
C ALA A 100 -27.23 2.13 -10.43
N PRO A 101 -26.38 2.39 -11.45
CA PRO A 101 -25.54 1.35 -12.08
C PRO A 101 -24.56 0.63 -11.14
N HIS A 102 -24.25 1.22 -9.97
CA HIS A 102 -23.43 0.57 -8.95
C HIS A 102 -24.09 -0.69 -8.37
N LEU A 103 -25.43 -0.79 -8.42
CA LEU A 103 -26.18 -1.97 -7.97
C LEU A 103 -25.84 -3.23 -8.76
N TYR A 104 -25.51 -3.11 -10.05
CA TYR A 104 -25.06 -4.26 -10.85
C TYR A 104 -23.74 -4.84 -10.34
N ARG A 105 -22.86 -4.01 -9.73
CA ARG A 105 -21.62 -4.50 -9.12
C ARG A 105 -21.92 -5.29 -7.85
N LEU A 106 -22.86 -4.81 -7.03
CA LEU A 106 -23.32 -5.54 -5.84
C LEU A 106 -23.95 -6.87 -6.22
N GLN A 107 -24.84 -6.89 -7.23
CA GLN A 107 -25.45 -8.12 -7.73
C GLN A 107 -24.38 -9.10 -8.20
N LYS A 108 -23.39 -8.64 -8.97
CA LYS A 108 -22.26 -9.47 -9.42
C LYS A 108 -21.47 -10.05 -8.25
N LEU A 109 -21.19 -9.25 -7.21
CA LEU A 109 -20.47 -9.68 -6.02
C LEU A 109 -21.24 -10.81 -5.31
N VAL A 110 -22.51 -10.58 -4.98
CA VAL A 110 -23.33 -11.54 -4.22
C VAL A 110 -23.63 -12.80 -5.02
N ASN A 111 -23.85 -12.68 -6.33
CA ASN A 111 -24.06 -13.84 -7.21
C ASN A 111 -22.78 -14.67 -7.41
N GLY A 112 -21.61 -14.08 -7.21
CA GLY A 112 -20.32 -14.78 -7.26
C GLY A 112 -20.03 -15.65 -6.04
N LEU A 113 -20.77 -15.48 -4.93
CA LEU A 113 -20.61 -16.27 -3.71
C LEU A 113 -21.19 -17.67 -3.87
N ARG A 114 -20.59 -18.68 -3.21
CA ARG A 114 -21.11 -20.04 -3.19
C ARG A 114 -22.47 -20.09 -2.48
N ASP A 115 -23.25 -21.14 -2.73
CA ASP A 115 -24.50 -21.33 -2.00
C ASP A 115 -24.21 -21.52 -0.51
N ALA A 116 -25.03 -20.87 0.33
CA ALA A 116 -24.86 -20.79 1.78
C ALA A 116 -23.55 -20.16 2.29
N GLU A 117 -22.76 -19.47 1.45
CA GLU A 117 -21.55 -18.76 1.89
C GLU A 117 -21.92 -17.53 2.73
N PHE A 118 -21.29 -17.37 3.89
CA PHE A 118 -21.44 -16.22 4.77
C PHE A 118 -20.57 -15.04 4.30
N PHE A 119 -21.15 -13.85 4.43
CA PHE A 119 -20.48 -12.56 4.16
C PHE A 119 -21.02 -11.50 5.12
N LEU A 120 -20.32 -10.36 5.22
CA LEU A 120 -20.76 -9.24 6.07
C LEU A 120 -21.20 -8.05 5.23
N VAL A 121 -22.18 -7.32 5.77
CA VAL A 121 -22.65 -6.03 5.29
C VAL A 121 -22.55 -5.03 6.43
N VAL A 122 -21.68 -4.02 6.25
CA VAL A 122 -21.42 -2.98 7.25
C VAL A 122 -21.82 -1.62 6.65
N PRO A 123 -22.72 -0.85 7.26
CA PRO A 123 -23.26 0.39 6.67
C PRO A 123 -22.33 1.61 6.88
N VAL A 124 -21.03 1.37 7.07
CA VAL A 124 -20.00 2.40 7.27
C VAL A 124 -18.66 1.96 6.68
N PRO A 125 -17.74 2.90 6.40
CA PRO A 125 -16.33 2.58 6.19
C PRO A 125 -15.73 1.93 7.45
N LEU A 126 -14.73 1.07 7.26
CA LEU A 126 -13.97 0.49 8.36
C LEU A 126 -13.05 1.56 8.94
N ALA A 127 -12.98 1.64 10.27
CA ALA A 127 -12.26 2.65 11.02
C ALA A 127 -10.77 2.33 11.21
N SER A 128 -10.35 1.08 11.04
CA SER A 128 -8.95 0.67 11.20
C SER A 128 -8.64 -0.67 10.52
N THR A 129 -7.35 -0.94 10.30
CA THR A 129 -6.89 -2.27 9.87
C THR A 129 -7.19 -3.35 10.92
N SER A 130 -7.18 -2.99 12.21
CA SER A 130 -7.55 -3.91 13.30
C SER A 130 -9.01 -4.36 13.19
N GLU A 131 -9.93 -3.42 12.95
CA GLU A 131 -11.34 -3.73 12.71
C GLU A 131 -11.53 -4.56 11.44
N GLN A 132 -10.85 -4.18 10.35
CA GLN A 132 -10.86 -4.96 9.11
C GLN A 132 -10.48 -6.43 9.35
N TYR A 133 -9.35 -6.65 10.01
CA TYR A 133 -8.87 -8.00 10.32
C TYR A 133 -9.89 -8.79 11.16
N GLN A 134 -10.47 -8.18 12.19
CA GLN A 134 -11.48 -8.85 13.04
C GLN A 134 -12.70 -9.31 12.23
N LEU A 135 -13.18 -8.49 11.31
CA LEU A 135 -14.32 -8.82 10.47
C LEU A 135 -13.98 -9.86 9.40
N GLU A 136 -12.79 -9.82 8.80
CA GLU A 136 -12.29 -10.87 7.90
C GLU A 136 -12.17 -12.22 8.62
N GLN A 137 -11.65 -12.24 9.86
CA GLN A 137 -11.61 -13.45 10.69
C GLN A 137 -13.00 -13.97 11.02
N LEU A 138 -13.97 -13.08 11.28
CA LEU A 138 -15.36 -13.48 11.50
C LEU A 138 -15.96 -14.17 10.27
N VAL A 139 -15.76 -13.62 9.06
CA VAL A 139 -16.21 -14.25 7.81
C VAL A 139 -15.60 -15.63 7.65
N TYR A 140 -14.28 -15.73 7.83
CA TYR A 140 -13.58 -17.00 7.73
C TYR A 140 -14.15 -18.05 8.68
N GLN A 141 -14.33 -17.70 9.96
CA GLN A 141 -14.86 -18.63 10.97
C GLN A 141 -16.31 -19.05 10.68
N LEU A 142 -17.14 -18.16 10.14
CA LEU A 142 -18.52 -18.50 9.77
C LEU A 142 -18.58 -19.54 8.64
N ASN A 143 -17.64 -19.47 7.70
CA ASN A 143 -17.57 -20.40 6.56
C ASN A 143 -16.74 -21.66 6.85
N HIS A 144 -15.85 -21.60 7.84
CA HIS A 144 -14.94 -22.69 8.24
C HIS A 144 -15.07 -23.02 9.74
N PRO A 145 -16.26 -23.42 10.24
CA PRO A 145 -16.52 -23.56 11.67
C PRO A 145 -15.70 -24.68 12.34
N ASP A 146 -15.28 -25.68 11.57
CA ASP A 146 -14.51 -26.83 12.06
C ASP A 146 -12.99 -26.60 12.00
N GLU A 147 -12.53 -25.50 11.41
CA GLU A 147 -11.10 -25.23 11.28
C GLU A 147 -10.49 -24.60 12.53
N ARG A 148 -9.27 -25.03 12.84
CA ARG A 148 -8.52 -24.50 13.99
C ARG A 148 -8.18 -23.03 13.73
N SER A 149 -8.67 -22.16 14.60
CA SER A 149 -8.34 -20.74 14.55
C SER A 149 -6.86 -20.47 14.89
N PHE A 150 -6.20 -19.68 14.04
CA PHE A 150 -4.87 -19.11 14.30
C PHE A 150 -4.93 -17.73 14.98
N ALA A 151 -6.13 -17.28 15.40
CA ALA A 151 -6.34 -15.95 15.93
C ALA A 151 -5.48 -15.65 17.17
N ALA A 152 -5.22 -16.65 18.02
CA ALA A 152 -4.38 -16.46 19.21
C ALA A 152 -2.91 -16.18 18.86
N GLU A 153 -2.35 -16.92 17.89
CA GLU A 153 -0.98 -16.71 17.43
C GLU A 153 -0.85 -15.38 16.68
N HIS A 154 -1.81 -15.08 15.79
CA HIS A 154 -1.85 -13.81 15.10
C HIS A 154 -1.97 -12.64 16.08
N LYS A 155 -2.86 -12.71 17.06
CA LYS A 155 -3.00 -11.70 18.11
C LYS A 155 -1.71 -11.53 18.93
N ARG A 156 -0.98 -12.63 19.20
CA ARG A 156 0.31 -12.57 19.88
C ARG A 156 1.37 -11.83 19.08
N LEU A 157 1.40 -12.00 17.75
CA LEU A 157 2.42 -11.44 16.86
C LEU A 157 2.10 -10.02 16.37
N PHE A 158 0.81 -9.73 16.09
CA PHE A 158 0.36 -8.51 15.42
C PHE A 158 -0.63 -7.68 16.25
N GLY A 159 -1.04 -8.13 17.44
CA GLY A 159 -2.02 -7.43 18.27
C GLY A 159 -1.60 -6.00 18.63
N ASP A 160 -0.36 -5.84 19.11
CA ASP A 160 0.18 -4.53 19.50
C ASP A 160 0.42 -3.66 18.26
N LEU A 161 0.88 -4.26 17.15
CA LEU A 161 1.01 -3.59 15.87
C LEU A 161 -0.32 -3.00 15.39
N LEU A 162 -1.37 -3.82 15.31
CA LEU A 162 -2.70 -3.39 14.85
C LEU A 162 -3.40 -2.45 15.84
N ALA A 163 -2.98 -2.44 17.11
CA ALA A 163 -3.45 -1.44 18.06
C ALA A 163 -2.84 -0.07 17.76
N ALA A 164 -1.53 -0.02 17.46
CA ALA A 164 -0.76 1.21 17.28
C ALA A 164 -0.78 1.77 15.84
N TYR A 165 -0.98 0.92 14.84
CA TYR A 165 -0.82 1.25 13.43
C TYR A 165 -1.99 0.78 12.57
N ASP A 166 -2.32 1.59 11.57
CA ASP A 166 -3.09 1.17 10.39
C ASP A 166 -2.13 0.81 9.25
N MET A 167 -2.51 -0.18 8.44
CA MET A 167 -1.68 -0.69 7.34
C MET A 167 -2.22 -0.24 6.00
N VAL A 168 -1.32 0.23 5.14
CA VAL A 168 -1.60 0.60 3.75
C VAL A 168 -0.78 -0.30 2.84
N ALA A 169 -1.46 -1.25 2.19
CA ALA A 169 -0.88 -2.20 1.25
C ALA A 169 -1.60 -2.07 -0.10
N PRO A 170 -1.08 -1.27 -1.05
CA PRO A 170 -1.73 -1.07 -2.34
C PRO A 170 -1.68 -2.38 -3.16
N ARG A 171 -2.77 -2.64 -3.87
CA ARG A 171 -2.89 -3.82 -4.72
C ARG A 171 -1.94 -3.78 -5.92
N THR A 172 -1.23 -4.87 -6.14
CA THR A 172 -0.29 -5.03 -7.26
C THR A 172 -0.73 -6.08 -8.27
N ASP A 173 -2.03 -6.44 -8.32
CA ASP A 173 -2.62 -7.46 -9.20
C ASP A 173 -3.45 -6.85 -10.35
N LYS A 174 -3.86 -5.58 -10.21
CA LYS A 174 -4.64 -4.84 -11.21
C LYS A 174 -4.27 -3.37 -11.17
N ARG A 175 -4.47 -2.68 -12.31
CA ARG A 175 -4.17 -1.23 -12.43
C ARG A 175 -4.88 -0.43 -11.33
N VAL A 176 -4.12 0.38 -10.62
CA VAL A 176 -4.58 1.36 -9.63
C VAL A 176 -3.92 2.69 -9.95
N ASP A 177 -4.74 3.70 -10.24
CA ASP A 177 -4.29 5.08 -10.39
C ASP A 177 -4.51 5.80 -9.05
N ILE A 178 -3.43 6.12 -8.34
CA ILE A 178 -3.44 6.79 -7.03
C ILE A 178 -3.47 8.32 -7.25
N GLY A 179 -4.26 9.04 -6.45
CA GLY A 179 -4.40 10.48 -6.52
C GLY A 179 -5.65 10.93 -7.27
N ASN A 180 -5.80 12.24 -7.48
CA ASN A 180 -7.03 12.78 -8.04
C ASN A 180 -7.25 12.39 -9.53
N ALA A 181 -8.36 11.71 -9.80
CA ALA A 181 -8.75 11.29 -11.14
C ALA A 181 -8.99 12.48 -12.09
N ARG A 182 -9.49 13.61 -11.58
CA ARG A 182 -9.73 14.83 -12.34
C ARG A 182 -8.44 15.62 -12.47
N LYS A 183 -7.89 15.69 -13.70
CA LYS A 183 -6.63 16.40 -13.97
C LYS A 183 -6.63 17.86 -13.52
N SER A 184 -7.77 18.55 -13.54
CA SER A 184 -7.90 19.95 -13.10
C SER A 184 -7.68 20.14 -11.60
N ASP A 185 -7.95 19.10 -10.82
CA ASP A 185 -8.02 19.15 -9.36
C ASP A 185 -6.76 18.52 -8.73
N ARG A 186 -5.78 18.13 -9.55
CA ARG A 186 -4.52 17.54 -9.12
C ARG A 186 -3.61 18.58 -8.48
N THR A 187 -3.08 18.22 -7.31
CA THR A 187 -1.97 18.89 -6.65
C THR A 187 -0.82 17.91 -6.57
N CYS A 188 0.36 18.29 -7.04
CA CYS A 188 1.50 17.39 -7.01
C CYS A 188 1.86 17.02 -5.57
N ARG A 189 1.85 15.74 -5.23
CA ARG A 189 2.11 15.28 -3.85
C ARG A 189 3.53 15.56 -3.35
N PHE A 190 4.48 15.80 -4.26
CA PHE A 190 5.89 16.01 -3.93
C PHE A 190 6.30 17.47 -3.85
N CYS A 191 5.77 18.32 -4.75
CA CYS A 191 6.16 19.73 -4.82
C CYS A 191 5.02 20.71 -4.50
N GLY A 192 3.80 20.22 -4.27
CA GLY A 192 2.61 21.03 -3.96
C GLY A 192 2.07 21.87 -5.12
N ARG A 193 2.70 21.82 -6.31
CA ARG A 193 2.26 22.61 -7.47
C ARG A 193 1.00 22.02 -8.09
N THR A 194 0.11 22.90 -8.52
CA THR A 194 -1.11 22.59 -9.27
C THR A 194 -0.97 23.05 -10.72
N LYS A 195 -1.97 22.74 -11.56
CA LYS A 195 -2.04 23.27 -12.92
C LYS A 195 -2.02 24.81 -12.95
N ALA A 196 -2.67 25.45 -11.98
CA ALA A 196 -2.68 26.92 -11.85
C ALA A 196 -1.29 27.51 -11.54
N THR A 197 -0.43 26.73 -10.87
CA THR A 197 0.97 27.12 -10.59
C THR A 197 1.97 26.51 -11.58
N GLY A 198 1.51 26.07 -12.76
CA GLY A 198 2.37 25.61 -13.85
C GLY A 198 2.78 24.13 -13.85
N ALA A 199 2.18 23.27 -13.01
CA ALA A 199 2.41 21.83 -13.09
C ALA A 199 1.66 21.19 -14.27
N THR A 200 2.30 20.22 -14.93
CA THR A 200 1.69 19.35 -15.94
C THR A 200 1.63 17.91 -15.43
N PHE A 201 0.63 17.16 -15.89
CA PHE A 201 0.34 15.78 -15.48
C PHE A 201 0.02 14.94 -16.74
N SER A 202 0.96 14.96 -17.67
CA SER A 202 0.85 14.33 -18.98
C SER A 202 1.53 12.96 -18.99
N ASP A 203 2.60 12.81 -18.21
CA ASP A 203 3.38 11.58 -18.14
C ASP A 203 2.69 10.51 -17.29
N GLU A 204 2.96 9.25 -17.61
CA GLU A 204 2.53 8.12 -16.78
C GLU A 204 3.57 7.88 -15.68
N ALA A 205 3.34 8.51 -14.53
CA ALA A 205 4.17 8.32 -13.36
C ALA A 205 3.86 7.00 -12.64
N HIS A 206 4.87 6.39 -12.02
CA HIS A 206 4.78 5.11 -11.35
C HIS A 206 5.06 5.25 -9.85
N ALA A 207 4.22 4.66 -9.00
CA ALA A 207 4.46 4.68 -7.55
C ALA A 207 5.70 3.86 -7.15
N ILE A 208 5.87 2.70 -7.78
CA ILE A 208 7.08 1.87 -7.71
C ILE A 208 7.74 1.88 -9.09
N PRO A 209 9.07 2.05 -9.22
CA PRO A 209 9.74 2.03 -10.51
C PRO A 209 9.40 0.78 -11.33
N ALA A 210 9.09 0.96 -12.62
CA ALA A 210 8.75 -0.16 -13.52
C ALA A 210 9.87 -1.22 -13.60
N ALA A 211 11.12 -0.79 -13.42
CA ALA A 211 12.28 -1.67 -13.38
C ALA A 211 12.25 -2.69 -12.22
N LEU A 212 11.43 -2.46 -11.18
CA LEU A 212 11.22 -3.35 -10.04
C LEU A 212 9.95 -4.21 -10.20
N GLY A 213 9.44 -4.36 -11.42
CA GLY A 213 8.30 -5.23 -11.72
C GLY A 213 6.93 -4.57 -11.61
N ASN A 214 6.86 -3.29 -11.26
CA ASN A 214 5.58 -2.59 -11.14
C ASN A 214 4.91 -2.35 -12.51
N GLN A 215 3.79 -3.02 -12.72
CA GLN A 215 2.94 -2.84 -13.90
C GLN A 215 1.69 -2.00 -13.61
N PHE A 216 1.25 -1.95 -12.35
CA PHE A 216 -0.12 -1.62 -12.00
C PHE A 216 -0.30 -0.33 -11.19
N LEU A 217 0.67 0.02 -10.34
CA LEU A 217 0.57 1.19 -9.47
C LEU A 217 1.04 2.44 -10.21
N LYS A 218 0.07 3.26 -10.60
CA LYS A 218 0.26 4.52 -11.32
C LYS A 218 -0.03 5.69 -10.41
N LEU A 219 0.65 6.81 -10.62
CA LEU A 219 0.53 7.99 -9.80
C LEU A 219 -0.01 9.17 -10.61
N SER A 220 -1.27 9.54 -10.35
CA SER A 220 -1.95 10.59 -11.09
C SER A 220 -1.55 11.99 -10.65
N ASP A 221 -1.18 12.16 -9.39
CA ASP A 221 -0.84 13.43 -8.76
C ASP A 221 0.69 13.58 -8.53
N GLU A 222 1.49 12.96 -9.38
CA GLU A 222 2.91 13.28 -9.58
C GLU A 222 3.03 14.12 -10.85
N CYS A 223 3.54 15.35 -10.74
CA CYS A 223 3.70 16.20 -11.92
C CYS A 223 4.90 15.77 -12.75
N ASP A 224 4.87 16.07 -14.05
CA ASP A 224 5.89 15.70 -15.04
C ASP A 224 7.30 16.15 -14.58
N THR A 225 7.43 17.34 -13.98
CA THR A 225 8.71 17.85 -13.46
C THR A 225 9.25 17.04 -12.26
N CYS A 226 8.39 16.48 -11.41
CA CYS A 226 8.84 15.60 -10.33
C CYS A 226 9.13 14.20 -10.85
N ASN A 227 8.28 13.69 -11.75
CA ASN A 227 8.46 12.40 -12.41
C ASN A 227 9.83 12.30 -13.10
N HIS A 228 10.20 13.31 -13.91
CA HIS A 228 11.52 13.35 -14.55
C HIS A 228 12.64 13.46 -13.52
N PHE A 229 12.53 14.35 -12.53
CA PHE A 229 13.55 14.48 -11.48
C PHE A 229 13.80 13.15 -10.74
N PHE A 230 12.74 12.43 -10.35
CA PHE A 230 12.91 11.16 -9.66
C PHE A 230 13.48 10.07 -10.57
N GLY A 231 12.99 9.98 -11.82
CA GLY A 231 13.49 9.01 -12.79
C GLY A 231 14.94 9.22 -13.22
N GLU A 232 15.42 10.46 -13.22
CA GLU A 232 16.77 10.84 -13.66
C GLU A 232 17.78 10.90 -12.50
N GLU A 233 17.40 11.42 -11.33
CA GLU A 233 18.35 11.72 -10.25
C GLU A 233 18.28 10.74 -9.08
N ILE A 234 17.10 10.20 -8.77
CA ILE A 234 16.86 9.46 -7.52
C ILE A 234 16.77 7.94 -7.76
N GLU A 235 15.82 7.52 -8.57
CA GLU A 235 15.52 6.11 -8.84
C GLU A 235 16.70 5.33 -9.45
N PRO A 236 17.60 5.90 -10.27
CA PRO A 236 18.75 5.14 -10.80
C PRO A 236 19.65 4.51 -9.74
N THR A 237 19.84 5.17 -8.58
CA THR A 237 20.61 4.58 -7.47
C THR A 237 19.90 3.37 -6.87
N LEU A 238 18.57 3.43 -6.72
CA LEU A 238 17.76 2.30 -6.25
C LEU A 238 17.88 1.10 -7.19
N ILE A 239 17.79 1.33 -8.49
CA ILE A 239 17.92 0.27 -9.49
C ILE A 239 19.33 -0.32 -9.45
N GLU A 240 20.37 0.52 -9.38
CA GLU A 240 21.76 0.05 -9.33
C GLU A 240 22.06 -0.80 -8.09
N LEU A 241 21.56 -0.41 -6.92
CA LEU A 241 21.76 -1.18 -5.68
C LEU A 241 20.93 -2.47 -5.61
N LEU A 242 19.80 -2.54 -6.33
CA LEU A 242 18.95 -3.72 -6.40
C LEU A 242 19.21 -4.60 -7.63
N ASN A 243 20.19 -4.24 -8.46
CA ASN A 243 20.41 -4.88 -9.76
C ASN A 243 20.70 -6.38 -9.66
N VAL A 244 21.53 -6.79 -8.69
CA VAL A 244 21.83 -8.21 -8.44
C VAL A 244 20.57 -8.97 -8.05
N GLN A 245 19.77 -8.41 -7.15
CA GLN A 245 18.50 -8.98 -6.67
C GLN A 245 17.49 -9.10 -7.81
N ARG A 246 17.38 -8.07 -8.65
CA ARG A 246 16.49 -8.08 -9.84
C ARG A 246 16.87 -9.18 -10.81
N VAL A 247 18.17 -9.38 -11.08
CA VAL A 247 18.64 -10.48 -11.93
C VAL A 247 18.40 -11.83 -11.27
N PHE A 248 18.70 -11.96 -9.98
CA PHE A 248 18.44 -13.20 -9.24
C PHE A 248 16.97 -13.62 -9.33
N LEU A 249 16.04 -12.69 -9.13
CA LEU A 249 14.60 -12.93 -9.18
C LEU A 249 14.03 -13.00 -10.61
N GLY A 250 14.78 -12.56 -11.62
CA GLY A 250 14.29 -12.42 -12.98
C GLY A 250 13.19 -11.36 -13.10
N THR A 251 13.26 -10.29 -12.29
CA THR A 251 12.25 -9.22 -12.23
C THR A 251 12.05 -8.56 -13.59
N GLU A 252 10.91 -8.82 -14.22
CA GLU A 252 10.61 -8.30 -15.54
C GLU A 252 10.31 -6.80 -15.52
N SER A 253 10.90 -6.09 -16.46
CA SER A 253 10.61 -4.68 -16.73
C SER A 253 10.05 -4.57 -18.14
N ARG A 254 8.79 -4.11 -18.26
CA ARG A 254 8.11 -3.92 -19.55
C ARG A 254 8.17 -5.15 -20.46
N GLY A 255 8.02 -6.35 -19.89
CA GLY A 255 8.05 -7.62 -20.62
C GLY A 255 9.44 -8.15 -20.96
N SER A 256 10.51 -7.57 -20.40
CA SER A 256 11.89 -8.02 -20.61
C SER A 256 12.58 -8.38 -19.30
N LYS A 257 13.35 -9.47 -19.31
CA LYS A 257 14.18 -9.88 -18.16
C LYS A 257 15.44 -9.02 -18.08
N PRO A 258 15.98 -8.81 -16.87
CA PRO A 258 17.12 -7.93 -16.67
C PRO A 258 18.41 -8.59 -17.19
N THR A 259 19.17 -7.82 -17.95
CA THR A 259 20.55 -8.10 -18.35
C THR A 259 21.40 -6.90 -17.98
N ILE A 260 22.49 -7.13 -17.25
CA ILE A 260 23.33 -6.10 -16.64
C ILE A 260 24.76 -6.34 -17.05
N LYS A 261 25.42 -5.29 -17.54
CA LYS A 261 26.83 -5.32 -17.94
C LYS A 261 27.66 -4.58 -16.90
N PHE A 262 28.81 -5.15 -16.60
CA PHE A 262 29.85 -4.60 -15.74
C PHE A 262 31.15 -4.51 -16.53
N ALA A 263 32.19 -3.90 -15.95
CA ALA A 263 33.48 -3.75 -16.60
C ALA A 263 34.12 -5.09 -17.03
N ASN A 264 34.02 -6.13 -16.19
CA ASN A 264 34.67 -7.43 -16.41
C ASN A 264 33.67 -8.59 -16.56
N GLY A 265 32.41 -8.30 -16.91
CA GLY A 265 31.38 -9.34 -16.95
C GLY A 265 29.96 -8.85 -17.18
N GLN A 266 29.03 -9.79 -17.11
CA GLN A 266 27.60 -9.52 -17.19
C GLN A 266 26.80 -10.51 -16.33
N MET A 267 25.60 -10.09 -15.94
CA MET A 267 24.62 -10.92 -15.25
C MET A 267 23.30 -10.87 -16.02
N LEU A 268 22.65 -12.02 -16.15
CA LEU A 268 21.31 -12.10 -16.75
C LEU A 268 20.50 -13.23 -16.10
N ASN A 269 19.19 -13.23 -16.35
CA ASN A 269 18.29 -14.31 -15.96
C ASN A 269 17.68 -14.95 -17.21
N ASP A 270 17.89 -16.26 -17.42
CA ASP A 270 17.36 -17.00 -18.57
C ASP A 270 15.91 -17.48 -18.39
N GLY A 271 15.33 -17.19 -17.23
CA GLY A 271 14.01 -17.60 -16.80
C GLY A 271 13.94 -18.88 -15.97
N LYS A 272 15.07 -19.55 -15.80
CA LYS A 272 15.22 -20.67 -14.86
C LYS A 272 16.22 -20.34 -13.76
N GLN A 273 17.27 -19.61 -14.11
CA GLN A 273 18.37 -19.32 -13.20
C GLN A 273 19.05 -17.98 -13.54
N MET A 274 19.77 -17.47 -12.55
CA MET A 274 20.73 -16.38 -12.75
C MET A 274 22.00 -16.94 -13.39
N ILE A 275 22.46 -16.31 -14.46
CA ILE A 275 23.72 -16.59 -15.13
C ILE A 275 24.69 -15.44 -14.85
N VAL A 276 25.88 -15.78 -14.37
CA VAL A 276 26.97 -14.85 -14.10
C VAL A 276 28.10 -15.17 -15.06
N ILE A 277 28.50 -14.20 -15.88
CA ILE A 277 29.62 -14.31 -16.82
C ILE A 277 30.67 -13.30 -16.35
N SER A 278 31.87 -13.76 -16.05
CA SER A 278 32.98 -12.93 -15.62
C SER A 278 34.29 -13.45 -16.20
N GLU A 279 35.19 -12.53 -16.52
CA GLU A 279 36.58 -12.85 -16.90
C GLU A 279 37.41 -13.36 -15.71
N LYS A 280 36.92 -13.16 -14.48
CA LYS A 280 37.61 -13.46 -13.22
C LYS A 280 36.73 -14.31 -12.32
N ILE A 281 36.64 -15.60 -12.64
CA ILE A 281 36.00 -16.63 -11.81
C ILE A 281 37.08 -17.46 -11.13
N SER A 282 36.89 -17.72 -9.84
CA SER A 282 37.76 -18.59 -9.03
C SER A 282 36.93 -19.56 -8.21
N GLU A 283 37.46 -20.76 -8.02
CA GLU A 283 36.88 -21.80 -7.18
C GLU A 283 37.88 -22.18 -6.09
N GLU A 284 37.46 -22.08 -4.84
CA GLU A 284 38.24 -22.57 -3.72
C GLU A 284 38.08 -24.09 -3.59
N ALA A 285 39.04 -24.78 -2.96
CA ALA A 285 38.93 -26.22 -2.68
C ALA A 285 37.71 -26.58 -1.81
N SER A 286 37.15 -25.61 -1.10
CA SER A 286 35.90 -25.72 -0.33
C SER A 286 34.64 -25.78 -1.21
N GLY A 287 34.76 -25.59 -2.53
CA GLY A 287 33.66 -25.46 -3.48
C GLY A 287 33.05 -24.05 -3.53
N VAL A 288 33.63 -23.08 -2.82
CA VAL A 288 33.20 -21.68 -2.88
C VAL A 288 33.59 -21.07 -4.22
N LEU A 289 32.61 -20.56 -4.96
CA LEU A 289 32.81 -19.87 -6.22
C LEU A 289 32.77 -18.36 -6.00
N THR A 290 33.76 -17.65 -6.53
CA THR A 290 33.81 -16.18 -6.51
C THR A 290 33.95 -15.65 -7.93
N ALA A 291 33.07 -14.71 -8.31
CA ALA A 291 33.11 -14.00 -9.58
C ALA A 291 33.25 -12.49 -9.35
N GLN A 292 34.29 -11.89 -9.93
CA GLN A 292 34.50 -10.44 -9.88
C GLN A 292 33.94 -9.78 -11.14
N LEU A 293 32.91 -8.96 -11.00
CA LEU A 293 32.27 -8.30 -12.14
C LEU A 293 32.91 -6.95 -12.46
N GLY A 294 33.66 -6.38 -11.51
CA GLY A 294 34.31 -5.09 -11.64
C GLY A 294 33.42 -3.95 -11.14
N GLU A 295 33.76 -2.73 -11.57
CA GLU A 295 33.03 -1.52 -11.21
C GLU A 295 31.66 -1.48 -11.90
N GLY A 296 30.63 -1.22 -11.10
CA GLY A 296 29.28 -0.88 -11.54
C GLY A 296 29.12 0.62 -11.78
N LYS A 297 27.87 1.07 -11.95
CA LYS A 297 27.60 2.50 -12.10
C LYS A 297 27.88 3.22 -10.77
N ARG A 298 28.24 4.50 -10.89
CA ARG A 298 28.34 5.37 -9.73
C ARG A 298 26.96 5.64 -9.16
N ILE A 299 26.88 5.71 -7.83
CA ILE A 299 25.65 5.96 -7.09
C ILE A 299 25.85 7.05 -6.06
N VAL A 300 24.76 7.67 -5.62
CA VAL A 300 24.76 8.56 -4.44
C VAL A 300 23.93 7.86 -3.35
N PRO A 301 24.53 7.33 -2.28
CA PRO A 301 23.83 6.46 -1.31
C PRO A 301 22.52 7.04 -0.77
N VAL A 302 22.47 8.34 -0.48
CA VAL A 302 21.25 9.01 0.01
C VAL A 302 20.07 8.91 -0.98
N ASN A 303 20.34 8.77 -2.27
CA ASN A 303 19.31 8.60 -3.28
C ASN A 303 18.63 7.22 -3.17
N PHE A 304 19.27 6.21 -2.59
CA PHE A 304 18.60 4.95 -2.25
C PHE A 304 17.48 5.16 -1.24
N TYR A 305 17.79 5.84 -0.13
CA TYR A 305 16.82 6.14 0.91
C TYR A 305 15.70 7.05 0.40
N LYS A 306 16.05 8.07 -0.40
CA LYS A 306 15.09 8.94 -1.08
C LYS A 306 14.17 8.17 -2.01
N ALA A 307 14.68 7.23 -2.80
CA ALA A 307 13.86 6.43 -3.70
C ALA A 307 12.87 5.54 -2.93
N LEU A 308 13.30 4.94 -1.82
CA LEU A 308 12.41 4.24 -0.89
C LEU A 308 11.32 5.18 -0.34
N CYS A 309 11.70 6.36 0.16
CA CYS A 309 10.75 7.37 0.62
C CYS A 309 9.78 7.84 -0.49
N LYS A 310 10.24 7.94 -1.73
CA LYS A 310 9.39 8.27 -2.89
C LYS A 310 8.32 7.22 -3.09
N ILE A 311 8.68 5.94 -3.02
CA ILE A 311 7.73 4.82 -3.13
C ILE A 311 6.69 4.91 -2.02
N ALA A 312 7.11 5.12 -0.77
CA ALA A 312 6.19 5.25 0.36
C ALA A 312 5.28 6.47 0.22
N LEU A 313 5.81 7.66 -0.08
CA LEU A 313 5.00 8.87 -0.32
C LEU A 313 4.07 8.74 -1.54
N SER A 314 4.37 7.84 -2.49
CA SER A 314 3.51 7.56 -3.64
C SER A 314 2.24 6.77 -3.28
N VAL A 315 2.23 6.08 -2.14
CA VAL A 315 1.10 5.22 -1.74
C VAL A 315 0.49 5.62 -0.39
N ILE A 316 1.10 6.57 0.32
CA ILE A 316 0.58 7.12 1.57
C ILE A 316 -0.81 7.78 1.34
N PRO A 317 -1.75 7.64 2.29
CA PRO A 317 -3.02 8.35 2.23
C PRO A 317 -2.84 9.87 2.18
N GLU A 318 -3.69 10.58 1.44
CA GLU A 318 -3.62 12.04 1.29
C GLU A 318 -3.71 12.78 2.64
N ALA A 319 -4.42 12.21 3.61
CA ALA A 319 -4.58 12.76 4.96
C ALA A 319 -3.25 12.90 5.72
N GLU A 320 -2.24 12.08 5.40
CA GLU A 320 -0.93 12.10 6.06
C GLU A 320 0.08 13.04 5.40
N LEU A 321 -0.17 13.46 4.15
CA LEU A 321 0.75 14.32 3.41
C LEU A 321 1.08 15.65 4.12
N PRO A 322 0.13 16.34 4.81
CA PRO A 322 0.46 17.55 5.56
C PRO A 322 1.53 17.33 6.64
N ALA A 323 1.46 16.20 7.36
CA ALA A 323 2.47 15.84 8.37
C ALA A 323 3.84 15.52 7.75
N LEU A 324 3.86 15.11 6.47
CA LEU A 324 5.05 14.68 5.73
C LEU A 324 5.59 15.75 4.76
N GLU A 325 5.13 17.00 4.86
CA GLU A 325 5.56 18.08 3.97
C GLU A 325 7.09 18.26 3.97
N LYS A 326 7.72 18.21 5.15
CA LYS A 326 9.18 18.30 5.28
C LYS A 326 9.88 17.11 4.63
N THR A 327 9.32 15.91 4.73
CA THR A 327 9.82 14.70 4.03
C THR A 327 9.77 14.89 2.52
N ALA A 328 8.63 15.38 1.99
CA ALA A 328 8.45 15.64 0.56
C ALA A 328 9.40 16.72 0.04
N ARG A 329 9.59 17.81 0.82
CA ARG A 329 10.55 18.87 0.50
C ARG A 329 11.99 18.36 0.50
N TRP A 330 12.37 17.55 1.47
CA TRP A 330 13.70 16.95 1.52
C TRP A 330 13.96 16.04 0.33
N LEU A 331 12.96 15.22 -0.01
CA LEU A 331 13.01 14.32 -1.15
C LEU A 331 13.17 15.10 -2.47
N ARG A 332 12.35 16.14 -2.68
CA ARG A 332 12.30 16.87 -3.96
C ARG A 332 13.37 17.96 -4.10
N PHE A 333 13.71 18.66 -3.03
CA PHE A 333 14.56 19.85 -3.05
C PHE A 333 15.85 19.70 -2.25
N GLY A 334 16.03 18.59 -1.51
CA GLY A 334 17.20 18.39 -0.65
C GLY A 334 17.18 19.24 0.63
N GLU A 335 16.01 19.74 1.03
CA GLU A 335 15.85 20.59 2.21
C GLU A 335 15.05 19.90 3.32
N PRO A 336 15.60 19.75 4.55
CA PRO A 336 16.92 20.22 5.00
C PRO A 336 18.10 19.39 4.45
N GLY A 337 19.23 20.04 4.16
CA GLY A 337 20.47 19.38 3.73
C GLY A 337 21.31 18.88 4.90
N GLY A 338 22.29 18.00 4.64
CA GLY A 338 23.27 17.56 5.64
C GLY A 338 22.69 16.76 6.81
N VAL A 339 21.51 16.18 6.63
CA VAL A 339 20.78 15.44 7.65
C VAL A 339 21.22 13.99 7.72
N ARG A 340 21.35 13.48 8.95
CA ARG A 340 21.51 12.06 9.20
C ARG A 340 20.15 11.38 9.14
N LEU A 341 20.11 10.21 8.51
CA LEU A 341 18.89 9.44 8.31
C LEU A 341 18.86 8.22 9.24
N PRO A 342 17.67 7.72 9.60
CA PRO A 342 17.52 6.39 10.16
C PRO A 342 18.14 5.34 9.23
N LYS A 343 18.69 4.26 9.81
CA LYS A 343 19.20 3.15 9.00
C LYS A 343 18.04 2.40 8.33
N VAL A 344 18.35 1.73 7.22
CA VAL A 344 17.46 0.75 6.60
C VAL A 344 17.86 -0.62 7.12
N ALA A 345 16.92 -1.36 7.70
CA ALA A 345 17.10 -2.75 8.10
C ALA A 345 16.73 -3.64 6.92
N ALA A 346 17.67 -4.47 6.46
CA ALA A 346 17.48 -5.36 5.32
C ALA A 346 17.65 -6.83 5.73
N ALA A 347 16.84 -7.72 5.17
CA ALA A 347 16.95 -9.15 5.39
C ALA A 347 16.51 -9.95 4.16
N ILE A 348 16.88 -11.23 4.14
CA ILE A 348 16.38 -12.22 3.19
C ILE A 348 15.46 -13.15 3.95
N VAL A 349 14.20 -13.25 3.53
CA VAL A 349 13.19 -14.10 4.14
C VAL A 349 12.74 -15.20 3.18
N PRO A 350 12.42 -16.41 3.69
CA PRO A 350 12.00 -17.54 2.86
C PRO A 350 10.54 -17.39 2.40
N LEU A 351 10.25 -16.33 1.65
CA LEU A 351 8.95 -16.10 1.02
C LEU A 351 9.01 -16.53 -0.46
N PRO A 352 7.86 -16.88 -1.07
CA PRO A 352 7.80 -17.12 -2.50
C PRO A 352 8.42 -15.95 -3.27
N PRO A 353 9.31 -16.21 -4.25
CA PRO A 353 9.92 -15.16 -5.05
C PRO A 353 8.89 -14.62 -6.05
N GLU A 354 7.95 -13.80 -5.55
CA GLU A 354 7.15 -12.96 -6.43
C GLU A 354 8.08 -11.89 -7.02
N PRO A 355 8.24 -11.82 -8.35
CA PRO A 355 9.28 -11.00 -8.95
C PRO A 355 8.98 -9.48 -8.88
N SER A 356 7.74 -9.11 -8.55
CA SER A 356 7.31 -7.72 -8.45
C SER A 356 7.52 -7.16 -7.05
N ALA A 357 7.99 -5.92 -6.99
CA ALA A 357 8.14 -5.21 -5.74
C ALA A 357 6.78 -4.87 -5.11
N GLN A 358 6.75 -4.90 -3.78
CA GLN A 358 5.61 -4.58 -2.93
C GLN A 358 6.03 -3.59 -1.86
N ILE A 359 5.06 -2.85 -1.34
CA ILE A 359 5.25 -1.90 -0.26
C ILE A 359 4.08 -2.05 0.71
N VAL A 360 4.39 -2.08 2.01
CA VAL A 360 3.41 -1.94 3.08
C VAL A 360 3.83 -0.75 3.93
N LEU A 361 2.89 0.16 4.20
CA LEU A 361 3.11 1.25 5.14
C LEU A 361 2.34 0.95 6.42
N TYR A 362 2.98 1.16 7.55
CA TYR A 362 2.36 1.19 8.86
C TYR A 362 2.26 2.66 9.27
N VAL A 363 1.05 3.20 9.29
CA VAL A 363 0.73 4.59 9.65
C VAL A 363 0.23 4.64 11.09
N ARG A 364 0.95 5.36 11.94
CA ARG A 364 0.70 5.40 13.38
C ARG A 364 -0.60 6.14 13.69
N ARG A 365 -1.40 5.57 14.59
CA ARG A 365 -2.72 6.12 14.96
C ARG A 365 -2.62 7.26 15.97
N GLU A 366 -1.74 7.13 16.96
CA GLU A 366 -1.60 8.10 18.05
C GLU A 366 -0.44 9.09 17.86
N ASP A 367 -0.66 10.37 18.18
CA ASP A 367 0.33 11.43 18.00
C ASP A 367 1.44 11.42 19.06
N THR A 368 1.18 10.95 20.28
CA THR A 368 2.07 11.10 21.45
C THR A 368 2.99 9.90 21.70
N SER A 369 3.24 9.09 20.68
CA SER A 369 4.03 7.87 20.81
C SER A 369 5.51 8.08 20.46
N LYS A 370 6.37 7.21 20.99
CA LYS A 370 7.80 7.13 20.59
C LYS A 370 8.00 6.37 19.28
N LEU A 371 7.03 5.56 18.87
CA LEU A 371 7.07 4.77 17.64
C LEU A 371 7.08 5.69 16.41
N PRO A 372 7.72 5.35 15.28
CA PRO A 372 7.75 6.22 14.09
C PRO A 372 6.36 6.54 13.53
N HIS A 373 6.15 7.74 12.99
CA HIS A 373 4.89 8.11 12.36
C HIS A 373 4.53 7.14 11.22
N VAL A 374 5.48 6.89 10.32
CA VAL A 374 5.31 5.94 9.22
C VAL A 374 6.50 4.99 9.18
N VAL A 375 6.22 3.70 9.34
CA VAL A 375 7.18 2.62 9.10
C VAL A 375 6.84 2.00 7.75
N CYS A 376 7.85 1.69 6.95
CA CYS A 376 7.71 1.20 5.59
C CYS A 376 8.42 -0.15 5.48
N GLU A 377 7.72 -1.14 4.94
CA GLU A 377 8.29 -2.43 4.55
C GLU A 377 8.24 -2.55 3.03
N PHE A 378 9.38 -2.37 2.39
CA PHE A 378 9.55 -2.57 0.96
C PHE A 378 10.09 -3.98 0.70
N ARG A 379 9.41 -4.71 -0.18
CA ARG A 379 9.79 -6.08 -0.56
C ARG A 379 10.10 -6.17 -2.04
N LEU A 380 11.16 -6.88 -2.38
CA LEU A 380 11.45 -7.32 -3.74
C LEU A 380 11.70 -8.84 -3.67
N GLY A 381 10.71 -9.66 -4.01
CA GLY A 381 10.77 -11.11 -3.82
C GLY A 381 11.06 -11.49 -2.36
N CYS A 382 12.17 -12.19 -2.12
CA CYS A 382 12.63 -12.59 -0.79
C CYS A 382 13.40 -11.50 -0.02
N TYR A 383 13.72 -10.37 -0.65
CA TYR A 383 14.46 -9.28 -0.01
C TYR A 383 13.48 -8.31 0.64
N ILE A 384 13.63 -8.08 1.94
CA ILE A 384 12.83 -7.10 2.70
C ILE A 384 13.71 -5.94 3.17
N TYR A 385 13.16 -4.74 3.13
CA TYR A 385 13.78 -3.49 3.57
C TYR A 385 12.78 -2.75 4.47
N VAL A 386 13.13 -2.58 5.74
CA VAL A 386 12.34 -1.84 6.73
C VAL A 386 13.03 -0.51 7.03
N TYR A 387 12.28 0.57 6.93
CA TYR A 387 12.74 1.94 7.16
C TYR A 387 11.59 2.82 7.64
N ALA A 388 11.88 4.01 8.16
CA ALA A 388 10.85 4.97 8.57
C ALA A 388 10.88 6.21 7.66
N LEU A 389 9.76 6.90 7.49
CA LEU A 389 9.78 8.20 6.81
C LEU A 389 10.35 9.27 7.74
N PRO A 390 11.43 9.98 7.37
CA PRO A 390 12.06 10.97 8.22
C PRO A 390 11.31 12.30 8.18
N PHE A 391 11.54 13.16 9.18
CA PHE A 391 11.07 14.56 9.21
C PHE A 391 9.55 14.77 9.28
N SER A 392 8.79 13.74 9.65
CA SER A 392 7.38 13.91 9.95
C SER A 392 7.17 14.94 11.07
N ALA A 393 6.17 15.81 10.92
CA ALA A 393 5.74 16.72 11.98
C ALA A 393 5.10 15.98 13.17
N ARG A 394 4.69 14.72 12.99
CA ARG A 394 4.13 13.87 14.05
C ARG A 394 5.21 13.14 14.86
N ASP A 395 6.47 13.18 14.43
CA ASP A 395 7.58 12.56 15.16
C ASP A 395 8.25 13.54 16.12
N ALA A 396 8.49 13.06 17.35
CA ALA A 396 9.11 13.84 18.42
C ALA A 396 10.66 13.77 18.41
N TRP A 397 11.25 13.00 17.48
CA TRP A 397 12.68 12.72 17.43
C TRP A 397 13.11 12.33 16.00
N ASP A 398 14.41 12.14 15.77
CA ASP A 398 15.00 11.90 14.44
C ASP A 398 14.89 10.45 13.93
N LEU A 399 14.32 9.56 14.75
CA LEU A 399 14.15 8.12 14.47
C LEU A 399 15.47 7.35 14.29
N ILE A 400 16.62 7.93 14.63
CA ILE A 400 17.90 7.23 14.53
C ILE A 400 17.95 6.13 15.59
N GLY A 401 17.96 4.87 15.14
CA GLY A 401 17.94 3.71 16.03
C GLY A 401 16.53 3.19 16.35
N PHE A 402 15.50 3.60 15.61
CA PHE A 402 14.13 3.17 15.86
C PHE A 402 13.95 1.65 15.80
N PHE A 403 14.71 0.95 14.94
CA PHE A 403 14.57 -0.50 14.77
C PHE A 403 15.13 -1.26 15.98
N GLU A 404 16.10 -0.66 16.67
CA GLU A 404 16.75 -1.20 17.85
C GLU A 404 15.98 -0.88 19.14
N ASP A 405 15.00 0.03 19.12
CA ASP A 405 14.17 0.40 20.26
C ASP A 405 13.28 -0.75 20.74
N ASP A 406 13.17 -0.92 22.06
CA ASP A 406 12.43 -2.03 22.65
C ASP A 406 10.91 -1.90 22.43
N THR A 407 10.36 -0.68 22.49
CA THR A 407 8.94 -0.46 22.19
C THR A 407 8.63 -0.79 20.73
N PHE A 408 9.55 -0.47 19.80
CA PHE A 408 9.41 -0.88 18.41
C PHE A 408 9.43 -2.41 18.25
N LYS A 409 10.40 -3.11 18.85
CA LYS A 409 10.48 -4.58 18.79
C LYS A 409 9.28 -5.28 19.41
N GLU A 410 8.77 -4.76 20.54
CA GLU A 410 7.57 -5.26 21.19
C GLU A 410 6.31 -5.04 20.36
N THR A 411 6.27 -3.97 19.55
CA THR A 411 5.16 -3.69 18.63
C THR A 411 5.25 -4.55 17.37
N PHE A 412 6.44 -4.64 16.76
CA PHE A 412 6.72 -5.39 15.52
C PHE A 412 7.30 -6.78 15.80
N ARG A 413 6.66 -7.55 16.70
CA ARG A 413 7.20 -8.84 17.19
C ARG A 413 7.49 -9.86 16.10
N HIS A 414 6.74 -9.81 15.00
CA HIS A 414 6.94 -10.70 13.86
C HIS A 414 8.35 -10.58 13.26
N TYR A 415 9.01 -9.42 13.35
CA TYR A 415 10.40 -9.26 12.90
C TYR A 415 11.43 -10.04 13.73
N ALA A 416 11.09 -10.48 14.95
CA ALA A 416 11.93 -11.39 15.73
C ALA A 416 12.02 -12.80 15.12
N SER A 417 11.11 -13.16 14.20
CA SER A 417 11.17 -14.44 13.47
C SER A 417 12.18 -14.41 12.31
N VAL A 418 12.67 -13.23 11.93
CA VAL A 418 13.66 -13.06 10.86
C VAL A 418 15.05 -13.37 11.43
N PRO A 419 15.81 -14.34 10.86
CA PRO A 419 17.04 -14.81 11.47
C PRO A 419 18.14 -13.76 11.65
N SER A 420 18.24 -12.83 10.70
CA SER A 420 19.29 -11.81 10.71
C SER A 420 18.88 -10.56 9.95
N TRP A 421 19.16 -9.40 10.55
CA TRP A 421 19.00 -8.09 9.94
C TRP A 421 20.35 -7.44 9.68
N VAL A 422 20.50 -6.82 8.51
CA VAL A 422 21.64 -5.98 8.16
C VAL A 422 21.19 -4.53 8.16
N HIS A 423 21.81 -3.70 8.99
CA HIS A 423 21.44 -2.29 9.14
C HIS A 423 22.40 -1.42 8.34
N GLN A 424 21.89 -0.70 7.35
CA GLN A 424 22.70 0.10 6.43
C GLN A 424 22.39 1.59 6.59
N ASP A 425 23.44 2.41 6.70
CA ASP A 425 23.35 3.86 6.74
C ASP A 425 23.55 4.42 5.33
N TYR A 426 22.51 5.07 4.80
CA TYR A 426 22.51 5.67 3.47
C TYR A 426 22.62 7.20 3.52
N SER A 427 23.03 7.80 4.64
CA SER A 427 23.08 9.28 4.77
C SER A 427 24.15 9.95 3.89
N ASN A 428 25.05 9.19 3.25
CA ASN A 428 26.12 9.73 2.42
C ASN A 428 25.60 10.36 1.13
N ASP A 429 25.90 11.64 0.92
CA ASP A 429 25.51 12.46 -0.22
C ASP A 429 26.58 12.53 -1.32
N LYS A 430 27.71 11.84 -1.16
CA LYS A 430 28.79 11.80 -2.14
C LYS A 430 28.62 10.63 -3.09
N GLU A 431 28.99 10.89 -4.35
CA GLU A 431 29.06 9.87 -5.38
C GLU A 431 30.14 8.84 -5.02
N ILE A 432 29.78 7.55 -5.09
CA ILE A 432 30.68 6.42 -4.85
C ILE A 432 30.56 5.41 -5.99
N THR A 433 31.64 4.66 -6.23
CA THR A 433 31.64 3.52 -7.14
C THR A 433 31.27 2.24 -6.38
N VAL A 434 30.33 1.46 -6.92
CA VAL A 434 30.00 0.13 -6.39
C VAL A 434 30.84 -0.92 -7.09
N VAL A 435 31.56 -1.75 -6.33
CA VAL A 435 32.27 -2.92 -6.87
C VAL A 435 31.43 -4.15 -6.60
N GLN A 436 31.11 -4.91 -7.66
CA GLN A 436 30.26 -6.10 -7.54
C GLN A 436 31.09 -7.38 -7.54
N ASN A 437 31.06 -8.08 -6.41
CA ASN A 437 31.68 -9.38 -6.23
C ASN A 437 30.60 -10.37 -5.77
N ILE A 438 30.43 -11.45 -6.52
CA ILE A 438 29.46 -12.50 -6.19
C ILE A 438 30.23 -13.65 -5.56
N LYS A 439 29.86 -14.03 -4.33
CA LYS A 439 30.36 -15.20 -3.63
C LYS A 439 29.24 -16.21 -3.48
N MET A 440 29.40 -17.39 -4.07
CA MET A 440 28.46 -18.51 -3.95
C MET A 440 29.10 -19.56 -3.03
N VAL A 441 28.40 -19.91 -1.96
CA VAL A 441 28.87 -20.88 -0.98
C VAL A 441 28.02 -22.15 -1.13
N PRO A 442 28.65 -23.34 -1.19
CA PRO A 442 27.90 -24.59 -1.18
C PRO A 442 26.98 -24.66 0.03
N ARG A 443 25.73 -25.08 -0.20
CA ARG A 443 24.80 -25.31 0.90
C ARG A 443 25.36 -26.45 1.76
N THR A 444 25.71 -26.18 3.01
CA THR A 444 25.98 -27.25 3.98
C THR A 444 24.70 -28.07 4.13
N ARG A 445 24.80 -29.37 3.88
CA ARG A 445 23.72 -30.31 4.15
C ARG A 445 23.72 -30.57 5.66
N ASP A 446 23.08 -29.69 6.41
CA ASP A 446 22.70 -29.95 7.80
C ASP A 446 21.19 -30.18 7.88
#